data_AF-A0A7C1KWY0-F1
#
_entry.id   AF-A0A7C1KWY0-F1
#
_cell.length_a   1.000
_cell.length_b   1.000
_cell.length_c   1.000
_cell.angle_alpha   90.00
_cell.angle_beta   90.00
_cell.angle_gamma   90.00
#
_symmetry.space_group_name_H-M   'P 1'
#
loop_
_entity.id
_entity.type
_entity.pdbx_description
1 polymer ?
#
loop_
_entity_poly.entity_id
_entity_poly.type
_entity_poly.pdbx_seq_one_letter_code
_entity_poly.pdbx_strand_id
1 'polypeptide(L)'
;MVKTKNKEKKLNKKLIKAVVEYLDIYVKKPASETVEKDFHAQERLVHLLVLVRILSELIQKEGEEFDDEYLLQLPKTEIEKHFEVLNNFISSESSQQNQKLPEETIRLMKLSRSNKHLLAYFNRELNWIIISILSASYISAYILMRSVFELLIGISTKKTGSMKNKIESIHFLSQEEKKKIQKMWDHLCGWGHPYRKWEKEICPVYQGHTPLHHPTLCKECINSLDVLIELFFLITIDKFGINASDIIKAIEEHRIDPSTFPFIKNRT
;
A
#
# COMPACT_ATOMS: atom_id res chain seq x y z
N MET A 1 1.18 25.04 -42.49
CA MET A 1 1.49 24.93 -41.04
C MET A 1 0.49 25.64 -40.12
N VAL A 2 0.09 26.90 -40.36
CA VAL A 2 -0.83 27.63 -39.45
C VAL A 2 -2.24 27.01 -39.36
N LYS A 3 -2.81 26.55 -40.48
CA LYS A 3 -4.12 25.86 -40.50
C LYS A 3 -4.11 24.52 -39.75
N THR A 4 -2.99 23.79 -39.77
CA THR A 4 -2.81 22.51 -39.07
C THR A 4 -2.76 22.72 -37.56
N LYS A 5 -1.95 23.69 -37.09
CA LYS A 5 -1.91 24.08 -35.67
C LYS A 5 -3.27 24.54 -35.13
N ASN A 6 -4.09 25.18 -35.96
CA ASN A 6 -5.42 25.64 -35.54
C ASN A 6 -6.46 24.49 -35.46
N LYS A 7 -6.33 23.46 -36.32
CA LYS A 7 -7.14 22.23 -36.24
C LYS A 7 -6.74 21.39 -35.01
N GLU A 8 -5.44 21.24 -34.74
CA GLU A 8 -4.92 20.55 -33.56
C GLU A 8 -5.40 21.21 -32.26
N LYS A 9 -5.36 22.55 -32.17
CA LYS A 9 -5.88 23.29 -31.01
C LYS A 9 -7.38 23.06 -30.79
N LYS A 10 -8.19 23.01 -31.87
CA LYS A 10 -9.63 22.72 -31.76
C LYS A 10 -9.89 21.29 -31.33
N LEU A 11 -9.16 20.32 -31.89
CA LEU A 11 -9.25 18.91 -31.49
C LEU A 11 -8.85 18.74 -30.02
N ASN A 12 -7.74 19.34 -29.58
CA ASN A 12 -7.28 19.28 -28.19
C ASN A 12 -8.36 19.80 -27.22
N LYS A 13 -8.97 20.95 -27.53
CA LYS A 13 -10.09 21.48 -26.71
C LYS A 13 -11.27 20.51 -26.64
N LYS A 14 -11.63 19.86 -27.75
CA LYS A 14 -12.70 18.87 -27.78
C LYS A 14 -12.37 17.63 -26.95
N LEU A 15 -11.13 17.13 -27.04
CA LEU A 15 -10.67 15.98 -26.27
C LEU A 15 -10.62 16.28 -24.77
N ILE A 16 -10.07 17.43 -24.38
CA ILE A 16 -10.05 17.87 -22.98
C ILE A 16 -11.49 17.93 -22.43
N LYS A 17 -12.41 18.55 -23.18
CA LYS A 17 -13.81 18.62 -22.78
C LYS A 17 -14.43 17.24 -22.58
N ALA A 18 -14.24 16.32 -23.53
CA ALA A 18 -14.77 14.97 -23.43
C ALA A 18 -14.20 14.19 -22.22
N VAL A 19 -12.91 14.35 -21.93
CA VAL A 19 -12.28 13.73 -20.75
C VAL A 19 -12.85 14.31 -19.45
N VAL A 20 -13.01 15.63 -19.36
CA VAL A 20 -13.60 16.28 -18.19
C VAL A 20 -15.03 15.82 -17.95
N GLU A 21 -15.87 15.81 -19.00
CA GLU A 21 -17.26 15.35 -18.91
C GLU A 21 -17.33 13.88 -18.46
N TYR A 22 -16.44 13.03 -18.98
CA TYR A 22 -16.36 11.62 -18.58
C TYR A 22 -16.01 11.48 -17.08
N LEU A 23 -14.99 12.19 -16.61
CA LEU A 23 -14.59 12.17 -15.20
C LEU A 23 -15.67 12.74 -14.28
N ASP A 24 -16.39 13.77 -14.72
CA ASP A 24 -17.47 14.37 -13.93
C ASP A 24 -18.62 13.38 -13.75
N ILE A 25 -19.01 12.66 -14.82
CA ILE A 25 -20.11 11.69 -14.80
C ILE A 25 -19.76 10.45 -13.99
N TYR A 26 -18.58 9.87 -14.21
CA TYR A 26 -18.23 8.54 -13.69
C TYR A 26 -17.39 8.56 -12.42
N VAL A 27 -16.80 9.71 -12.04
CA VAL A 27 -15.91 9.79 -10.88
C VAL A 27 -16.37 10.87 -9.90
N LYS A 28 -16.35 12.15 -10.31
CA LYS A 28 -16.51 13.27 -9.36
C LYS A 28 -17.92 13.37 -8.79
N LYS A 29 -18.94 13.27 -9.65
CA LYS A 29 -20.34 13.36 -9.19
C LYS A 29 -20.70 12.18 -8.26
N PRO A 30 -20.47 10.91 -8.64
CA PRO A 30 -20.69 9.79 -7.72
C PRO A 30 -19.90 9.92 -6.41
N ALA A 31 -18.64 10.36 -6.47
CA ALA A 31 -17.82 10.58 -5.27
C ALA A 31 -18.39 11.66 -4.33
N SER A 32 -18.98 12.72 -4.88
CA SER A 32 -19.62 13.75 -4.06
C SER A 32 -20.91 13.21 -3.43
N GLU A 33 -21.70 12.44 -4.19
CA GLU A 33 -22.93 11.82 -3.69
C GLU A 33 -22.67 10.78 -2.58
N THR A 34 -21.55 10.05 -2.62
CA THR A 34 -21.22 9.09 -1.57
C THR A 34 -20.87 9.77 -0.24
N VAL A 35 -20.37 11.01 -0.27
CA VAL A 35 -20.14 11.82 0.94
C VAL A 35 -21.46 12.19 1.60
N GLU A 36 -22.45 12.59 0.82
CA GLU A 36 -23.78 12.94 1.32
C GLU A 36 -24.53 11.71 1.87
N LYS A 37 -24.24 10.51 1.34
CA LYS A 37 -24.94 9.26 1.70
C LYS A 37 -24.34 8.54 2.90
N ASP A 38 -23.02 8.56 3.09
CA ASP A 38 -22.33 7.81 4.15
C ASP A 38 -21.05 8.53 4.62
N PHE A 39 -21.23 9.57 5.44
CA PHE A 39 -20.13 10.40 5.93
C PHE A 39 -19.08 9.60 6.73
N HIS A 40 -19.49 8.64 7.54
CA HIS A 40 -18.57 7.84 8.37
C HIS A 40 -17.69 6.91 7.52
N ALA A 41 -18.23 6.34 6.45
CA ALA A 41 -17.44 5.60 5.47
C ALA A 41 -16.34 6.48 4.84
N GLN A 42 -16.67 7.74 4.51
CA GLN A 42 -15.71 8.69 3.96
C GLN A 42 -14.62 9.08 4.95
N GLU A 43 -15.01 9.40 6.18
CA GLU A 43 -14.10 9.69 7.27
C GLU A 43 -13.10 8.54 7.45
N ARG A 44 -13.57 7.28 7.45
CA ARG A 44 -12.67 6.13 7.53
C ARG A 44 -11.72 6.03 6.35
N LEU A 45 -12.17 6.28 5.11
CA LEU A 45 -11.28 6.30 3.93
C LEU A 45 -10.20 7.37 4.05
N VAL A 46 -10.53 8.54 4.59
CA VAL A 46 -9.56 9.61 4.84
C VAL A 46 -8.53 9.18 5.87
N HIS A 47 -8.95 8.58 6.99
CA HIS A 47 -8.01 8.06 8.00
C HIS A 47 -7.05 7.02 7.42
N LEU A 48 -7.58 6.10 6.60
CA LEU A 48 -6.79 5.10 5.90
C LEU A 48 -5.77 5.72 4.92
N LEU A 49 -6.18 6.74 4.17
CA LEU A 49 -5.29 7.48 3.27
C LEU A 49 -4.17 8.21 4.03
N VAL A 50 -4.50 8.84 5.15
CA VAL A 50 -3.52 9.53 6.00
C VAL A 50 -2.52 8.52 6.56
N LEU A 51 -2.98 7.38 7.07
CA LEU A 51 -2.11 6.32 7.56
C LEU A 51 -1.12 5.85 6.48
N VAL A 52 -1.60 5.58 5.27
CA VAL A 52 -0.74 5.19 4.13
C VAL A 52 0.34 6.22 3.83
N ARG A 53 0.00 7.52 3.88
CA ARG A 53 0.95 8.60 3.65
C ARG A 53 2.02 8.64 4.73
N ILE A 54 1.61 8.58 5.99
CA ILE A 54 2.52 8.54 7.15
C ILE A 54 3.50 7.37 7.01
N LEU A 55 2.99 6.16 6.81
CA LEU A 55 3.82 4.96 6.65
C LEU A 55 4.80 5.09 5.49
N SER A 56 4.33 5.54 4.33
CA SER A 56 5.16 5.72 3.15
C SER A 56 6.27 6.76 3.36
N GLU A 57 5.95 7.88 4.00
CA GLU A 57 6.93 8.93 4.30
C GLU A 57 7.99 8.45 5.29
N LEU A 58 7.57 7.75 6.34
CA LEU A 58 8.50 7.17 7.33
C LEU A 58 9.42 6.14 6.67
N ILE A 59 8.88 5.23 5.86
CA ILE A 59 9.72 4.27 5.12
C ILE A 59 10.71 4.99 4.19
N GLN A 60 10.27 6.05 3.49
CA GLN A 60 11.16 6.80 2.59
C GLN A 60 12.28 7.51 3.35
N LYS A 61 11.97 8.17 4.47
CA LYS A 61 12.93 8.96 5.26
C LYS A 61 13.87 8.08 6.09
N GLU A 62 13.32 7.08 6.76
CA GLU A 62 13.99 6.37 7.86
C GLU A 62 14.09 4.86 7.64
N GLY A 63 13.29 4.29 6.74
CA GLY A 63 13.20 2.84 6.60
C GLY A 63 14.53 2.18 6.26
N GLU A 64 14.82 1.05 6.87
CA GLU A 64 15.98 0.23 6.57
C GLU A 64 15.50 -1.18 6.22
N GLU A 65 15.82 -1.65 5.02
CA GLU A 65 15.54 -3.04 4.63
C GLU A 65 16.75 -3.87 4.97
N PHE A 66 16.62 -4.74 5.97
CA PHE A 66 17.62 -5.76 6.28
C PHE A 66 17.27 -7.03 5.53
N ASP A 67 18.16 -7.45 4.64
CA ASP A 67 18.03 -8.68 3.87
C ASP A 67 19.05 -9.70 4.35
N ASP A 68 18.73 -10.37 5.46
CA ASP A 68 19.59 -11.39 6.06
C ASP A 68 19.91 -12.53 5.07
N GLU A 69 18.98 -12.85 4.16
CA GLU A 69 19.20 -13.85 3.11
C GLU A 69 20.13 -13.35 1.99
N TYR A 70 20.13 -12.05 1.70
CA TYR A 70 21.11 -11.48 0.76
C TYR A 70 22.51 -11.53 1.35
N LEU A 71 22.69 -11.17 2.62
CA LEU A 71 23.99 -11.26 3.30
C LEU A 71 24.55 -12.69 3.26
N LEU A 72 23.69 -13.70 3.37
CA LEU A 72 24.07 -15.12 3.26
C LEU A 72 24.35 -15.58 1.82
N GLN A 73 23.86 -14.87 0.81
CA GLN A 73 24.08 -15.15 -0.63
C GLN A 73 25.23 -14.35 -1.24
N LEU A 74 25.79 -13.39 -0.48
CA LEU A 74 26.94 -12.62 -0.92
C LEU A 74 28.15 -13.53 -1.16
N PRO A 75 28.93 -13.31 -2.24
CA PRO A 75 30.22 -13.96 -2.41
C PRO A 75 31.11 -13.70 -1.19
N LYS A 76 31.91 -14.70 -0.81
CA LYS A 76 32.80 -14.61 0.37
C LYS A 76 33.65 -13.33 0.38
N THR A 77 34.10 -12.88 -0.79
CA THR A 77 34.86 -11.65 -0.99
C THR A 77 34.07 -10.37 -0.69
N GLU A 78 32.78 -10.30 -1.00
CA GLU A 78 31.93 -9.17 -0.61
C GLU A 78 31.62 -9.20 0.88
N ILE A 79 31.42 -10.37 1.47
CA ILE A 79 31.24 -10.54 2.92
C ILE A 79 32.51 -10.08 3.67
N GLU A 80 33.68 -10.53 3.25
CA GLU A 80 34.97 -10.13 3.82
C GLU A 80 35.20 -8.62 3.71
N LYS A 81 34.77 -7.99 2.61
CA LYS A 81 34.83 -6.54 2.43
C LYS A 81 33.86 -5.79 3.35
N HIS A 82 32.66 -6.33 3.59
CA HIS A 82 31.74 -5.79 4.60
C HIS A 82 32.32 -5.91 6.02
N PHE A 83 32.92 -7.05 6.35
CA PHE A 83 33.59 -7.25 7.64
C PHE A 83 34.81 -6.35 7.80
N GLU A 84 35.59 -6.11 6.76
CA GLU A 84 36.74 -5.21 6.78
C GLU A 84 36.29 -3.76 7.05
N VAL A 85 35.24 -3.29 6.36
CA VAL A 85 34.67 -1.96 6.58
C VAL A 85 34.08 -1.82 7.99
N LEU A 86 33.37 -2.84 8.49
CA LEU A 86 32.84 -2.87 9.86
C LEU A 86 33.94 -2.93 10.91
N ASN A 87 34.96 -3.76 10.71
CA ASN A 87 36.10 -3.87 11.62
C ASN A 87 36.92 -2.59 11.64
N ASN A 88 37.13 -1.93 10.50
CA ASN A 88 37.79 -0.64 10.44
C ASN A 88 36.98 0.45 11.17
N PHE A 89 35.65 0.39 11.10
CA PHE A 89 34.76 1.25 11.89
C PHE A 89 34.88 0.97 13.40
N ILE A 90 34.73 -0.29 13.84
CA ILE A 90 34.85 -0.69 15.26
C ILE A 90 36.26 -0.37 15.81
N SER A 91 37.29 -0.57 15.00
CA SER A 91 38.68 -0.27 15.39
C SER A 91 38.92 1.24 15.54
N SER A 92 38.20 2.06 14.77
CA SER A 92 38.27 3.53 14.85
C SER A 92 37.36 4.13 15.94
N GLU A 93 36.34 3.41 16.40
CA GLU A 93 35.48 3.78 17.55
C GLU A 93 36.25 3.87 18.88
N SER A 94 37.43 3.26 18.99
CA SER A 94 38.30 3.37 20.18
C SER A 94 38.76 4.81 20.49
N SER A 95 38.48 5.78 19.59
CA SER A 95 39.03 7.13 19.68
C SER A 95 38.02 8.29 19.79
N GLN A 96 36.76 8.20 19.32
CA GLN A 96 35.83 9.36 19.32
C GLN A 96 34.34 8.98 19.39
N GLN A 97 33.63 9.57 20.36
CA GLN A 97 32.32 9.12 20.85
C GLN A 97 31.08 9.64 20.08
N ASN A 98 31.20 10.23 18.89
CA ASN A 98 30.03 10.79 18.16
C ASN A 98 30.34 11.02 16.66
N GLN A 99 30.48 9.97 15.86
CA GLN A 99 30.50 10.12 14.40
C GLN A 99 29.42 9.25 13.74
N LYS A 100 28.64 9.88 12.85
CA LYS A 100 27.73 9.19 11.92
C LYS A 100 28.51 8.11 11.17
N LEU A 101 27.88 6.95 10.94
CA LEU A 101 28.44 5.89 10.09
C LEU A 101 28.99 6.49 8.77
N PRO A 102 30.21 6.10 8.34
CA PRO A 102 30.78 6.56 7.08
C PRO A 102 29.82 6.29 5.92
N GLU A 103 29.69 7.25 4.99
CA GLU A 103 28.77 7.13 3.85
C GLU A 103 29.02 5.87 3.02
N GLU A 104 30.25 5.35 2.98
CA GLU A 104 30.60 4.07 2.33
C GLU A 104 29.99 2.87 3.05
N THR A 105 29.98 2.85 4.38
CA THR A 105 29.34 1.79 5.18
C THR A 105 27.82 1.84 5.00
N ILE A 106 27.24 3.04 4.99
CA ILE A 106 25.81 3.25 4.70
C ILE A 106 25.48 2.84 3.26
N ARG A 107 26.35 3.13 2.28
CA ARG A 107 26.14 2.75 0.87
C ARG A 107 26.26 1.25 0.63
N LEU A 108 27.19 0.57 1.31
CA LEU A 108 27.36 -0.87 1.21
C LEU A 108 26.20 -1.62 1.88
N MET A 109 25.69 -1.12 3.01
CA MET A 109 24.53 -1.70 3.69
C MET A 109 23.19 -1.32 3.05
N LYS A 110 23.10 -0.21 2.31
CA LYS A 110 21.92 0.14 1.50
C LYS A 110 21.87 -0.73 0.25
N LEU A 111 21.32 -1.92 0.43
CA LEU A 111 20.95 -2.87 -0.62
C LEU A 111 20.49 -2.18 -1.91
N SER A 112 21.18 -2.47 -3.01
CA SER A 112 20.79 -2.16 -4.39
C SER A 112 19.46 -2.81 -4.83
N ARG A 113 18.79 -3.54 -3.93
CA ARG A 113 17.51 -4.24 -4.10
C ARG A 113 16.43 -3.82 -3.09
N SER A 114 16.49 -2.58 -2.59
CA SER A 114 15.44 -2.09 -1.69
C SER A 114 14.06 -2.08 -2.39
N ASN A 115 13.09 -2.84 -1.86
CA ASN A 115 11.69 -2.82 -2.25
C ASN A 115 11.01 -1.45 -2.04
N LYS A 116 11.67 -0.46 -1.43
CA LYS A 116 11.19 0.93 -1.35
C LYS A 116 10.74 1.52 -2.69
N HIS A 117 11.37 1.14 -3.80
CA HIS A 117 10.95 1.60 -5.13
C HIS A 117 9.51 1.15 -5.49
N LEU A 118 9.04 0.04 -4.91
CA LEU A 118 7.69 -0.46 -5.08
C LEU A 118 6.65 0.37 -4.31
N LEU A 119 7.05 1.18 -3.33
CA LEU A 119 6.13 2.04 -2.57
C LEU A 119 5.46 3.10 -3.44
N ALA A 120 6.17 3.60 -4.47
CA ALA A 120 5.56 4.53 -5.42
C ALA A 120 4.41 3.88 -6.20
N TYR A 121 4.57 2.61 -6.58
CA TYR A 121 3.52 1.83 -7.23
C TYR A 121 2.38 1.51 -6.27
N PHE A 122 2.71 1.07 -5.05
CA PHE A 122 1.74 0.82 -3.98
C PHE A 122 0.85 2.05 -3.70
N ASN A 123 1.47 3.22 -3.51
CA ASN A 123 0.75 4.48 -3.27
C ASN A 123 -0.13 4.88 -4.46
N ARG A 124 0.36 4.66 -5.69
CA ARG A 124 -0.45 4.91 -6.88
C ARG A 124 -1.70 4.02 -6.91
N GLU A 125 -1.54 2.72 -6.69
CA GLU A 125 -2.66 1.78 -6.73
C GLU A 125 -3.65 2.03 -5.57
N LEU A 126 -3.17 2.40 -4.38
CA LEU A 126 -4.05 2.78 -3.26
C LEU A 126 -4.90 4.01 -3.56
N ASN A 127 -4.34 5.04 -4.20
CA ASN A 127 -5.13 6.18 -4.64
C ASN A 127 -6.24 5.75 -5.61
N TRP A 128 -5.96 4.82 -6.53
CA TRP A 128 -6.97 4.28 -7.44
C TRP A 128 -8.02 3.43 -6.74
N ILE A 129 -7.65 2.65 -5.72
CA ILE A 129 -8.60 1.92 -4.86
C ILE A 129 -9.55 2.92 -4.19
N ILE A 130 -9.01 3.96 -3.55
CA ILE A 130 -9.83 4.98 -2.87
C ILE A 130 -10.74 5.68 -3.86
N ILE A 131 -10.22 6.16 -5.00
CA ILE A 131 -11.03 6.78 -6.06
C ILE A 131 -12.16 5.83 -6.49
N SER A 132 -11.87 4.54 -6.66
CA SER A 132 -12.87 3.55 -7.06
C SER A 132 -13.96 3.37 -5.99
N ILE A 133 -13.61 3.35 -4.69
CA ILE A 133 -14.62 3.25 -3.62
C ILE A 133 -15.46 4.53 -3.58
N LEU A 134 -14.82 5.70 -3.62
CA LEU A 134 -15.49 7.00 -3.62
C LEU A 134 -16.48 7.10 -4.77
N SER A 135 -16.06 6.72 -5.98
CA SER A 135 -16.89 6.77 -7.17
C SER A 135 -17.88 5.61 -7.29
N ALA A 136 -18.13 4.84 -6.22
CA ALA A 136 -19.01 3.67 -6.20
C ALA A 136 -18.65 2.56 -7.22
N SER A 137 -17.39 2.47 -7.62
CA SER A 137 -16.83 1.41 -8.47
C SER A 137 -16.20 0.28 -7.63
N TYR A 138 -17.01 -0.38 -6.81
CA TYR A 138 -16.55 -1.35 -5.80
C TYR A 138 -15.82 -2.57 -6.39
N ILE A 139 -16.24 -3.05 -7.56
CA ILE A 139 -15.57 -4.19 -8.23
C ILE A 139 -14.15 -3.81 -8.63
N SER A 140 -13.97 -2.62 -9.22
CA SER A 140 -12.64 -2.11 -9.56
C SER A 140 -11.79 -1.98 -8.31
N ALA A 141 -12.36 -1.50 -7.20
CA ALA A 141 -11.67 -1.43 -5.93
C ALA A 141 -11.17 -2.81 -5.47
N TYR A 142 -12.00 -3.86 -5.52
CA TYR A 142 -11.58 -5.22 -5.15
C TYR A 142 -10.47 -5.79 -6.06
N ILE A 143 -10.56 -5.57 -7.38
CA ILE A 143 -9.53 -6.03 -8.31
C ILE A 143 -8.19 -5.36 -7.99
N LEU A 144 -8.20 -4.05 -7.77
CA LEU A 144 -6.99 -3.30 -7.42
C LEU A 144 -6.44 -3.70 -6.05
N MET A 145 -7.31 -3.88 -5.04
CA MET A 145 -6.90 -4.39 -3.72
C MET A 145 -6.22 -5.75 -3.81
N ARG A 146 -6.69 -6.63 -4.71
CA ARG A 146 -6.05 -7.93 -4.95
C ARG A 146 -4.61 -7.76 -5.47
N SER A 147 -4.39 -6.89 -6.44
CA SER A 147 -3.04 -6.62 -6.97
C SER A 147 -2.12 -6.01 -5.90
N VAL A 148 -2.64 -5.08 -5.10
CA VAL A 148 -1.90 -4.48 -3.98
C VAL A 148 -1.59 -5.52 -2.90
N PHE A 149 -2.52 -6.43 -2.60
CA PHE A 149 -2.29 -7.52 -1.67
C PHE A 149 -1.14 -8.43 -2.14
N GLU A 150 -1.15 -8.84 -3.41
CA GLU A 150 -0.07 -9.63 -4.00
C GLU A 150 1.29 -8.91 -3.88
N LEU A 151 1.32 -7.60 -4.12
CA LEU A 151 2.50 -6.76 -3.97
C LEU A 151 3.01 -6.74 -2.51
N LEU A 152 2.14 -6.51 -1.53
CA LEU A 152 2.50 -6.49 -0.11
C LEU A 152 3.05 -7.83 0.36
N ILE A 153 2.45 -8.94 -0.08
CA ILE A 153 2.99 -10.27 0.22
C ILE A 153 4.37 -10.46 -0.43
N GLY A 154 4.57 -9.97 -1.66
CA GLY A 154 5.87 -10.00 -2.33
C GLY A 154 6.96 -9.19 -1.61
N ILE A 155 6.59 -8.07 -0.99
CA ILE A 155 7.49 -7.29 -0.12
C ILE A 155 7.76 -8.05 1.19
N SER A 156 6.76 -8.74 1.72
CA SER A 156 6.83 -9.43 3.02
C SER A 156 7.68 -10.70 3.01
N THR A 157 7.72 -11.43 1.88
CA THR A 157 8.41 -12.72 1.78
C THR A 157 8.96 -12.98 0.38
N LYS A 158 10.12 -13.64 0.34
CA LYS A 158 10.75 -14.13 -0.90
C LYS A 158 10.30 -15.53 -1.29
N LYS A 159 9.54 -16.23 -0.44
CA LYS A 159 9.10 -17.59 -0.76
C LYS A 159 8.24 -17.60 -2.02
N THR A 160 8.56 -18.52 -2.92
CA THR A 160 7.78 -18.79 -4.13
C THR A 160 6.75 -19.88 -3.87
N GLY A 161 5.68 -19.92 -4.67
CA GLY A 161 4.62 -20.94 -4.56
C GLY A 161 3.23 -20.33 -4.39
N SER A 162 2.30 -21.13 -3.84
CA SER A 162 0.92 -20.70 -3.61
C SER A 162 0.84 -19.54 -2.61
N MET A 163 -0.19 -18.70 -2.74
CA MET A 163 -0.38 -17.57 -1.82
C MET A 163 -0.46 -18.00 -0.36
N LYS A 164 -1.13 -19.12 -0.09
CA LYS A 164 -1.19 -19.72 1.26
C LYS A 164 0.22 -19.99 1.83
N ASN A 165 1.10 -20.61 1.04
CA ASN A 165 2.47 -20.90 1.47
C ASN A 165 3.28 -19.62 1.70
N LYS A 166 3.04 -18.58 0.89
CA LYS A 166 3.66 -17.27 1.07
C LYS A 166 3.22 -16.63 2.40
N ILE A 167 1.92 -16.54 2.66
CA ILE A 167 1.37 -15.98 3.90
C ILE A 167 1.92 -16.71 5.13
N GLU A 168 1.92 -18.05 5.11
CA GLU A 168 2.43 -18.86 6.22
C GLU A 168 3.92 -18.61 6.53
N SER A 169 4.69 -18.23 5.51
CA SER A 169 6.13 -17.98 5.64
C SER A 169 6.50 -16.64 6.28
N ILE A 170 5.56 -15.71 6.42
CA ILE A 170 5.82 -14.40 7.00
C ILE A 170 5.94 -14.56 8.52
N HIS A 171 7.14 -14.38 9.06
CA HIS A 171 7.48 -14.74 10.44
C HIS A 171 6.93 -13.75 11.47
N PHE A 172 6.81 -12.47 11.14
CA PHE A 172 6.34 -11.44 12.04
C PHE A 172 4.81 -11.44 12.25
N LEU A 173 4.08 -12.19 11.42
CA LEU A 173 2.64 -12.38 11.57
C LEU A 173 2.35 -13.51 12.57
N SER A 174 1.48 -13.24 13.53
CA SER A 174 0.85 -14.23 14.41
C SER A 174 -0.08 -15.16 13.62
N GLN A 175 -0.46 -16.28 14.24
CA GLN A 175 -1.39 -17.24 13.63
C GLN A 175 -2.78 -16.66 13.37
N GLU A 176 -3.24 -15.73 14.22
CA GLU A 176 -4.52 -15.05 14.02
C GLU A 176 -4.46 -14.06 12.85
N GLU A 177 -3.38 -13.28 12.75
CA GLU A 177 -3.13 -12.36 11.64
C GLU A 177 -3.04 -13.12 10.31
N LYS A 178 -2.31 -14.25 10.28
CA LYS A 178 -2.23 -15.14 9.10
C LYS A 178 -3.60 -15.62 8.65
N LYS A 179 -4.45 -16.08 9.58
CA LYS A 179 -5.83 -16.49 9.27
C LYS A 179 -6.66 -15.34 8.71
N LYS A 180 -6.56 -14.14 9.29
CA LYS A 180 -7.29 -12.94 8.82
C LYS A 180 -6.85 -12.55 7.40
N ILE A 181 -5.55 -12.54 7.13
CA ILE A 181 -4.94 -12.23 5.83
C ILE A 181 -5.31 -13.30 4.78
N GLN A 182 -5.28 -14.59 5.14
CA GLN A 182 -5.73 -15.66 4.25
C GLN A 182 -7.21 -15.54 3.89
N LYS A 183 -8.07 -15.25 4.87
CA LYS A 183 -9.51 -15.03 4.62
C LYS A 183 -9.74 -13.85 3.68
N MET A 184 -8.97 -12.78 3.84
CA MET A 184 -9.00 -11.63 2.94
C MET A 184 -8.60 -12.01 1.52
N TRP A 185 -7.52 -12.78 1.35
CA TRP A 185 -7.09 -13.26 0.04
C TRP A 185 -8.18 -14.08 -0.68
N ASP A 186 -8.81 -15.01 0.04
CA ASP A 186 -9.87 -15.85 -0.51
C ASP A 186 -11.10 -15.01 -0.91
N HIS A 187 -11.43 -13.99 -0.11
CA HIS A 187 -12.48 -13.03 -0.42
C HIS A 187 -12.18 -12.25 -1.71
N LEU A 188 -10.98 -11.68 -1.84
CA LEU A 188 -10.55 -10.95 -3.04
C LEU A 188 -10.52 -11.84 -4.29
N CYS A 189 -10.11 -13.10 -4.16
CA CYS A 189 -10.18 -14.08 -5.26
C CYS A 189 -11.62 -14.42 -5.68
N GLY A 190 -12.60 -14.29 -4.77
CA GLY A 190 -14.02 -14.41 -5.10
C GLY A 190 -14.51 -13.29 -6.02
N TRP A 191 -13.94 -12.10 -5.89
CA TRP A 191 -14.21 -10.94 -6.74
C TRP A 191 -13.36 -10.89 -8.01
N GLY A 192 -12.40 -11.79 -8.18
CA GLY A 192 -11.55 -11.84 -9.37
C GLY A 192 -12.20 -12.49 -10.60
N HIS A 193 -13.42 -13.02 -10.49
CA HIS A 193 -14.06 -13.78 -11.56
C HIS A 193 -15.57 -13.47 -11.68
N PRO A 194 -16.09 -13.16 -12.89
CA PRO A 194 -17.50 -12.80 -13.08
C PRO A 194 -18.51 -13.84 -12.56
N TYR A 195 -18.27 -15.13 -12.81
CA TYR A 195 -19.18 -16.21 -12.38
C TYR A 195 -19.08 -16.59 -10.90
N ARG A 196 -18.28 -15.85 -10.10
CA ARG A 196 -18.17 -16.08 -8.65
C ARG A 196 -19.09 -15.11 -7.91
N LYS A 197 -18.54 -14.00 -7.42
CA LYS A 197 -19.31 -13.04 -6.63
C LYS A 197 -20.08 -12.04 -7.48
N TRP A 198 -19.64 -11.72 -8.69
CA TRP A 198 -20.29 -10.64 -9.46
C TRP A 198 -21.73 -11.00 -9.81
N GLU A 199 -21.95 -12.17 -10.39
CA GLU A 199 -23.29 -12.64 -10.75
C GLU A 199 -24.20 -12.85 -9.52
N LYS A 200 -23.63 -13.22 -8.37
CA LYS A 200 -24.39 -13.59 -7.17
C LYS A 200 -24.70 -12.42 -6.24
N GLU A 201 -23.83 -11.42 -6.19
CA GLU A 201 -23.86 -10.36 -5.18
C GLU A 201 -24.17 -8.97 -5.79
N ILE A 202 -24.11 -8.81 -7.12
CA ILE A 202 -24.50 -7.55 -7.77
C ILE A 202 -26.00 -7.60 -8.09
N CYS A 203 -26.76 -6.68 -7.50
CA CYS A 203 -28.19 -6.54 -7.81
C CYS A 203 -28.39 -6.11 -9.27
N PRO A 204 -29.32 -6.72 -10.03
CA PRO A 204 -29.66 -6.33 -11.40
C PRO A 204 -30.06 -4.86 -11.58
N VAL A 205 -30.52 -4.18 -10.52
CA VAL A 205 -30.82 -2.74 -10.55
C VAL A 205 -29.57 -1.88 -10.87
N TYR A 206 -28.37 -2.41 -10.64
CA TYR A 206 -27.09 -1.75 -10.96
C TYR A 206 -26.59 -2.05 -12.38
N GLN A 207 -27.40 -2.69 -13.24
CA GLN A 207 -27.06 -2.93 -14.66
C GLN A 207 -27.02 -1.64 -15.51
N GLY A 208 -27.64 -0.56 -15.04
CA GLY A 208 -27.38 0.76 -15.59
C GLY A 208 -25.96 1.15 -15.22
N HIS A 209 -25.01 1.03 -16.15
CA HIS A 209 -23.55 1.24 -16.03
C HIS A 209 -23.07 2.56 -15.37
N THR A 210 -23.97 3.35 -14.81
CA THR A 210 -23.74 4.51 -13.95
C THR A 210 -23.39 4.07 -12.53
N PRO A 211 -22.31 4.62 -11.93
CA PRO A 211 -21.96 4.28 -10.56
C PRO A 211 -23.03 4.74 -9.57
N LEU A 212 -23.44 3.83 -8.69
CA LEU A 212 -24.47 4.08 -7.67
C LEU A 212 -23.98 3.55 -6.33
N HIS A 213 -24.08 4.38 -5.29
CA HIS A 213 -23.67 4.03 -3.94
C HIS A 213 -24.41 2.78 -3.44
N HIS A 214 -23.66 1.80 -2.95
CA HIS A 214 -24.18 0.59 -2.34
C HIS A 214 -23.60 0.44 -0.92
N PRO A 215 -24.39 0.65 0.15
CA PRO A 215 -23.87 0.69 1.51
C PRO A 215 -23.11 -0.58 1.94
N THR A 216 -23.66 -1.77 1.64
CA THR A 216 -23.00 -3.05 1.95
C THR A 216 -21.64 -3.19 1.24
N LEU A 217 -21.60 -3.01 -0.09
CA LEU A 217 -20.35 -3.13 -0.85
C LEU A 217 -19.34 -2.06 -0.46
N CYS A 218 -19.80 -0.84 -0.16
CA CYS A 218 -18.96 0.23 0.36
C CYS A 218 -18.27 -0.17 1.66
N LYS A 219 -19.07 -0.65 2.63
CA LYS A 219 -18.56 -1.13 3.92
C LYS A 219 -17.60 -2.30 3.77
N GLU A 220 -17.91 -3.28 2.91
CA GLU A 220 -17.03 -4.42 2.67
C GLU A 220 -15.71 -4.02 1.98
N CYS A 221 -15.75 -3.07 1.04
CA CYS A 221 -14.54 -2.51 0.43
C CYS A 221 -13.68 -1.81 1.48
N ILE A 222 -14.27 -0.97 2.34
CA ILE A 222 -13.55 -0.28 3.41
C ILE A 222 -12.94 -1.27 4.38
N ASN A 223 -13.68 -2.28 4.81
CA ASN A 223 -13.16 -3.35 5.68
C ASN A 223 -12.00 -4.10 5.03
N SER A 224 -12.07 -4.38 3.73
CA SER A 224 -10.98 -5.04 3.00
C SER A 224 -9.76 -4.15 2.88
N LEU A 225 -9.96 -2.86 2.58
CA LEU A 225 -8.89 -1.86 2.53
C LEU A 225 -8.22 -1.67 3.90
N ASP A 226 -9.00 -1.74 4.98
CA ASP A 226 -8.51 -1.66 6.36
C ASP A 226 -7.50 -2.77 6.63
N VAL A 227 -7.86 -4.04 6.39
CA VAL A 227 -6.95 -5.18 6.56
C VAL A 227 -5.71 -5.07 5.65
N LEU A 228 -5.86 -4.49 4.45
CA LEU A 228 -4.73 -4.26 3.53
C LEU A 228 -3.71 -3.28 4.13
N ILE A 229 -4.21 -2.17 4.67
CA ILE A 229 -3.38 -1.10 5.23
C ILE A 229 -2.80 -1.54 6.57
N GLU A 230 -3.52 -2.33 7.35
CA GLU A 230 -2.98 -2.98 8.54
C GLU A 230 -1.82 -3.93 8.22
N LEU A 231 -1.92 -4.72 7.14
CA LEU A 231 -0.79 -5.52 6.67
C LEU A 231 0.40 -4.62 6.27
N PHE A 232 0.14 -3.51 5.58
CA PHE A 232 1.18 -2.55 5.23
C PHE A 232 1.85 -1.91 6.46
N PHE A 233 1.08 -1.62 7.51
CA PHE A 233 1.61 -1.18 8.80
C PHE A 233 2.57 -2.20 9.41
N LEU A 234 2.19 -3.49 9.45
CA LEU A 234 3.07 -4.54 9.99
C LEU A 234 4.36 -4.67 9.16
N ILE A 235 4.26 -4.60 7.82
CA ILE A 235 5.42 -4.58 6.94
C ILE A 235 6.31 -3.36 7.23
N THR A 236 5.70 -2.20 7.52
CA THR A 236 6.44 -0.97 7.85
C THR A 236 7.33 -1.16 9.08
N ILE A 237 6.81 -1.79 10.12
CA ILE A 237 7.56 -2.07 11.35
C ILE A 237 8.62 -3.15 11.09
N ASP A 238 8.18 -4.34 10.65
CA ASP A 238 9.03 -5.52 10.64
C ASP A 238 9.98 -5.61 9.44
N LYS A 239 9.58 -5.11 8.27
CA LYS A 239 10.42 -5.15 7.05
C LYS A 239 11.24 -3.90 6.83
N PHE A 240 10.75 -2.75 7.25
CA PHE A 240 11.45 -1.47 7.09
C PHE A 240 12.04 -0.94 8.39
N GLY A 241 11.90 -1.67 9.51
CA GLY A 241 12.53 -1.31 10.78
C GLY A 241 12.00 -0.01 11.40
N ILE A 242 10.82 0.46 11.01
CA ILE A 242 10.24 1.69 11.55
C ILE A 242 9.70 1.42 12.95
N ASN A 243 10.05 2.28 13.91
CA ASN A 243 9.55 2.15 15.27
C ASN A 243 8.04 2.47 15.34
N ALA A 244 7.27 1.59 15.97
CA ALA A 244 5.83 1.75 16.15
C ALA A 244 5.47 3.07 16.86
N SER A 245 6.28 3.51 17.84
CA SER A 245 6.03 4.78 18.56
C SER A 245 6.03 6.00 17.65
N ASP A 246 6.90 6.01 16.64
CA ASP A 246 7.02 7.13 15.71
C ASP A 246 5.83 7.17 14.75
N ILE A 247 5.35 6.00 14.34
CA ILE A 247 4.11 5.87 13.56
C ILE A 247 2.92 6.38 14.37
N ILE A 248 2.76 5.95 15.61
CA ILE A 248 1.64 6.34 16.49
C ILE A 248 1.64 7.85 16.71
N LYS A 249 2.79 8.42 17.05
CA LYS A 249 2.93 9.87 17.22
C LYS A 249 2.52 10.61 15.96
N ALA A 250 2.94 10.15 14.78
CA ALA A 250 2.56 10.77 13.51
C ALA A 250 1.06 10.64 13.20
N ILE A 251 0.41 9.52 13.59
CA ILE A 251 -1.05 9.33 13.47
C ILE A 251 -1.79 10.30 14.39
N GLU A 252 -1.35 10.43 15.65
CA GLU A 252 -1.94 11.33 16.65
C GLU A 252 -1.81 12.81 16.26
N GLU A 253 -0.69 13.20 15.62
CA GLU A 253 -0.50 14.54 15.05
C GLU A 253 -1.58 14.90 14.01
N HIS A 254 -2.15 13.89 13.34
CA HIS A 254 -3.27 14.04 12.41
C HIS A 254 -4.65 13.89 13.08
N ARG A 255 -4.71 13.82 14.42
CA ARG A 255 -5.93 13.66 15.23
C ARG A 255 -6.71 12.38 14.93
N ILE A 256 -6.03 11.32 14.50
CA ILE A 256 -6.62 10.01 14.28
C ILE A 256 -6.36 9.17 15.52
N ASP A 257 -7.38 8.47 16.03
CA ASP A 257 -7.22 7.54 17.15
C ASP A 257 -6.55 6.22 16.65
N PRO A 258 -5.33 5.89 17.10
CA PRO A 258 -4.64 4.66 16.72
C PRO A 258 -5.39 3.38 17.11
N SER A 259 -6.24 3.45 18.14
CA SER A 259 -7.04 2.31 18.61
C SER A 259 -8.06 1.80 17.58
N THR A 260 -8.36 2.64 16.58
CA THR A 260 -9.23 2.28 15.46
C THR A 260 -8.57 1.30 14.47
N PHE A 261 -7.30 0.94 14.67
CA PHE A 261 -6.59 -0.04 13.85
C PHE A 261 -6.19 -1.25 14.73
N PRO A 262 -6.97 -2.35 14.70
CA PRO A 262 -6.70 -3.56 15.48
C PRO A 262 -5.25 -4.07 15.47
N PHE A 263 -4.56 -4.06 14.32
CA PHE A 263 -3.17 -4.53 14.25
C PHE A 263 -2.19 -3.57 14.93
N ILE A 264 -2.48 -2.28 14.94
CA ILE A 264 -1.68 -1.27 15.67
C ILE A 264 -1.84 -1.50 17.17
N LYS A 265 -3.08 -1.66 17.63
CA LYS A 265 -3.41 -1.89 19.04
C LYS A 265 -2.69 -3.10 19.65
N ASN A 266 -2.45 -4.15 18.87
CA ASN A 266 -1.78 -5.37 19.37
C ASN A 266 -0.25 -5.24 19.46
N ARG A 267 0.32 -4.15 18.94
CA ARG A 267 1.77 -3.89 18.90
C ARG A 267 2.18 -2.71 19.80
N THR A 268 1.21 -2.11 20.49
CA THR A 268 1.33 -1.02 21.48
C THR A 268 0.95 -1.50 22.86
#